data_AF-A0A7X9QEX0-F1
#
_entry.id   AF-A0A7X9QEX0-F1
#
_cell.length_a   1.000
_cell.length_b   1.000
_cell.length_c   1.000
_cell.angle_alpha   90.00
_cell.angle_beta   90.00
_cell.angle_gamma   90.00
#
_symmetry.space_group_name_H-M   'P 1'
#
loop_
_entity.id
_entity.type
_entity.pdbx_description
1 polymer ?
#
loop_
_entity_poly.entity_id
_entity_poly.type
_entity_poly.pdbx_seq_one_letter_code
_entity_poly.pdbx_strand_id
1 'polypeptide(L)'
;MTIEPNEQNLTNASPERVTSRSSMPQPLSGRRPDPAVPARDRPAGARWARAGLALGCGAVAGLAAGVLQPRGPVTEVEALALIAGGVAVGILTGVVSRTRWSMLAAPAGYLLAFELARTTAGLPSTGPLELDSAFGPLAYVLGRLVPWLLGATALAVGAGWAARDRSRRPIALTALTATLALVAGSLAIPASSPPLTDAGGRPIPGAVSELIAVELGGQRQWIQVRGASADLPVLLYLSGGPGQSDLAFSRVLLEPLTRDFLVVGWDQRGAGKSYPGLDAATHTPRQAVSDTIELARWLTQRYGRQKVYL
;
A
#
# COMPACT_ATOMS: atom_id res chain seq x y z
N MET A 1 45.62 -57.61 20.01
CA MET A 1 44.35 -57.81 20.72
C MET A 1 43.42 -58.54 19.75
N THR A 2 43.74 -59.80 19.40
CA THR A 2 43.43 -61.06 20.12
C THR A 2 41.96 -61.45 19.86
N ILE A 3 41.69 -62.14 18.73
CA ILE A 3 41.51 -63.61 18.58
C ILE A 3 40.05 -64.04 18.87
N GLU A 4 39.31 -64.37 17.80
CA GLU A 4 38.31 -65.46 17.75
C GLU A 4 39.01 -66.82 17.74
N PRO A 5 38.33 -67.99 17.84
CA PRO A 5 37.18 -68.43 18.63
C PRO A 5 37.51 -69.79 19.31
N ASN A 6 36.59 -70.45 20.03
CA ASN A 6 36.61 -71.93 20.08
C ASN A 6 35.27 -72.58 20.42
N GLU A 7 35.12 -73.73 19.78
CA GLU A 7 34.01 -74.62 19.55
C GLU A 7 33.72 -75.65 20.67
N GLN A 8 32.58 -76.34 20.48
CA GLN A 8 32.24 -77.70 20.93
C GLN A 8 31.89 -77.90 22.41
N ASN A 9 30.70 -78.42 22.71
CA ASN A 9 30.46 -79.86 22.64
C ASN A 9 29.00 -80.23 22.97
N LEU A 10 28.55 -81.29 22.30
CA LEU A 10 27.26 -81.98 22.40
C LEU A 10 27.12 -82.71 23.73
N THR A 11 25.90 -82.83 24.29
CA THR A 11 25.23 -84.12 24.52
C THR A 11 23.85 -84.01 25.18
N ASN A 12 22.89 -84.73 24.58
CA ASN A 12 21.85 -85.58 25.18
C ASN A 12 21.06 -85.09 26.41
N ALA A 13 19.78 -84.80 26.18
CA ALA A 13 18.69 -85.46 26.92
C ALA A 13 17.35 -85.36 26.17
N SER A 14 16.77 -86.51 25.87
CA SER A 14 15.34 -86.81 25.69
C SER A 14 15.09 -88.11 26.48
N PRO A 15 13.85 -88.52 26.82
CA PRO A 15 12.56 -88.04 26.33
C PRO A 15 11.49 -87.84 27.43
N GLU A 16 10.40 -87.11 27.15
CA GLU A 16 9.08 -87.52 27.66
C GLU A 16 7.91 -86.96 26.83
N ARG A 17 6.79 -87.67 26.92
CA ARG A 17 5.76 -87.90 25.90
C ARG A 17 4.76 -86.76 25.69
N VAL A 18 4.42 -86.55 24.42
CA VAL A 18 3.06 -86.55 23.85
C VAL A 18 1.92 -86.05 24.75
N THR A 19 1.33 -84.90 24.39
CA THR A 19 -0.06 -84.86 23.89
C THR A 19 -0.28 -83.64 23.01
N SER A 20 -0.74 -83.89 21.77
CA SER A 20 -1.17 -82.87 20.84
C SER A 20 -2.52 -82.28 21.29
N ARG A 21 -2.61 -80.96 21.41
CA ARG A 21 -3.87 -80.24 21.18
C ARG A 21 -3.60 -79.03 20.31
N SER A 22 -3.93 -79.21 19.03
CA SER A 22 -4.18 -78.16 18.05
C SER A 22 -5.05 -77.07 18.68
N SER A 23 -4.48 -75.89 18.90
CA SER A 23 -5.22 -74.67 19.22
C SER A 23 -5.28 -73.85 17.94
N MET A 24 -6.42 -73.95 17.27
CA MET A 24 -6.83 -73.05 16.19
C MET A 24 -6.72 -71.58 16.65
N PRO A 25 -6.18 -70.66 15.83
CA PRO A 25 -6.27 -69.24 16.11
C PRO A 25 -7.73 -68.80 16.06
N GLN A 26 -8.21 -68.20 17.16
CA GLN A 26 -9.50 -67.53 17.22
C GLN A 26 -9.58 -66.43 16.15
N PRO A 27 -10.67 -66.32 15.37
CA PRO A 27 -10.83 -65.21 14.44
C PRO A 27 -11.03 -63.93 15.26
N LEU A 28 -10.16 -62.94 15.01
CA LEU A 28 -10.32 -61.58 15.52
C LEU A 28 -11.73 -61.09 15.20
N SER A 29 -12.54 -60.90 16.24
CA SER A 29 -13.89 -60.34 16.14
C SER A 29 -13.79 -59.00 15.40
N GLY A 30 -14.39 -58.93 14.22
CA GLY A 30 -14.45 -57.73 13.41
C GLY A 30 -15.03 -56.58 14.22
N ARG A 31 -14.21 -55.57 14.50
CA ARG A 31 -14.68 -54.26 14.93
C ARG A 31 -15.51 -53.73 13.76
N ARG A 32 -16.84 -53.71 13.91
CA ARG A 32 -17.71 -53.03 12.94
C ARG A 32 -17.19 -51.59 12.82
N PRO A 33 -16.94 -51.07 11.60
CA PRO A 33 -16.67 -49.64 11.46
C PRO A 33 -17.88 -48.90 12.03
N ASP A 34 -17.63 -47.95 12.94
CA ASP A 34 -18.67 -47.04 13.38
C ASP A 34 -19.36 -46.47 12.14
N PRO A 35 -20.71 -46.37 12.11
CA PRO A 35 -21.38 -45.76 10.99
C PRO A 35 -20.79 -44.35 10.82
N ALA A 36 -20.15 -44.13 9.68
CA ALA A 36 -19.60 -42.83 9.33
C ALA A 36 -20.72 -41.81 9.52
N VAL A 37 -20.62 -40.95 10.54
CA VAL A 37 -21.55 -39.86 10.73
C VAL A 37 -21.52 -39.07 9.43
N PRO A 38 -22.60 -39.02 8.64
CA PRO A 38 -22.58 -38.28 7.39
C PRO A 38 -22.22 -36.85 7.75
N ALA A 39 -21.12 -36.36 7.17
CA ALA A 39 -20.76 -34.96 7.28
C ALA A 39 -22.00 -34.18 6.86
N ARG A 40 -22.62 -33.43 7.78
CA ARG A 40 -23.77 -32.59 7.46
C ARG A 40 -23.35 -31.67 6.32
N ASP A 41 -23.77 -32.01 5.11
CA ASP A 41 -23.65 -31.13 3.95
C ASP A 41 -24.44 -29.88 4.30
N ARG A 42 -23.71 -28.82 4.67
CA ARG A 42 -24.33 -27.53 4.95
C ARG A 42 -25.01 -27.09 3.65
N PRO A 43 -26.29 -26.67 3.69
CA PRO A 43 -27.02 -26.34 2.47
C PRO A 43 -26.25 -25.28 1.68
N ALA A 44 -26.10 -25.50 0.37
CA ALA A 44 -25.34 -24.62 -0.52
C ALA A 44 -25.80 -23.14 -0.40
N GLY A 45 -27.08 -22.90 -0.11
CA GLY A 45 -27.64 -21.57 0.14
C GLY A 45 -26.97 -20.78 1.27
N ALA A 46 -26.53 -21.45 2.34
CA ALA A 46 -25.83 -20.78 3.45
C ALA A 46 -24.44 -20.25 3.03
N ARG A 47 -23.81 -20.87 2.03
CA ARG A 47 -22.51 -20.40 1.50
C ARG A 47 -22.68 -19.16 0.63
N TRP A 48 -23.71 -19.15 -0.21
CA TRP A 48 -24.04 -17.99 -1.05
C TRP A 48 -24.53 -16.79 -0.24
N ALA A 49 -25.34 -17.01 0.80
CA ALA A 49 -25.76 -15.94 1.71
C ALA A 49 -24.55 -15.25 2.40
N ARG A 50 -23.57 -16.04 2.87
CA ARG A 50 -22.33 -15.52 3.48
C ARG A 50 -21.43 -14.79 2.48
N ALA A 51 -21.35 -15.28 1.24
CA ALA A 51 -20.61 -14.60 0.18
C ALA A 51 -21.31 -13.28 -0.22
N GLY A 52 -22.64 -13.28 -0.30
CA GLY A 52 -23.44 -12.08 -0.55
C GLY A 52 -23.30 -11.03 0.55
N LEU A 53 -23.27 -11.45 1.81
CA LEU A 53 -22.97 -10.56 2.94
C LEU A 53 -21.57 -9.94 2.81
N ALA A 54 -20.56 -10.74 2.47
CA ALA A 54 -19.20 -10.22 2.27
C ALA A 54 -19.12 -9.24 1.10
N LEU A 55 -19.83 -9.51 0.00
CA LEU A 55 -19.95 -8.60 -1.13
C LEU A 55 -20.62 -7.29 -0.72
N GLY A 56 -21.70 -7.35 0.07
CA GLY A 56 -22.38 -6.17 0.61
C GLY A 56 -21.48 -5.31 1.51
N CYS A 57 -20.75 -5.92 2.44
CA CYS A 57 -19.79 -5.18 3.29
C CYS A 57 -18.69 -4.50 2.45
N GLY A 58 -18.18 -5.21 1.45
CA GLY A 58 -17.23 -4.66 0.48
C GLY A 58 -17.81 -3.47 -0.27
N ALA A 59 -19.05 -3.59 -0.76
CA ALA A 59 -19.73 -2.52 -1.48
C ALA A 59 -19.92 -1.27 -0.63
N VAL A 60 -20.28 -1.40 0.65
CA VAL A 60 -20.37 -0.25 1.57
C VAL A 60 -19.03 0.47 1.70
N ALA A 61 -17.93 -0.28 1.87
CA ALA A 61 -16.59 0.32 1.92
C ALA A 61 -16.19 0.98 0.59
N GLY A 62 -16.56 0.37 -0.55
CA GLY A 62 -16.31 0.92 -1.89
C GLY A 62 -17.06 2.23 -2.11
N LEU A 63 -18.34 2.29 -1.75
CA LEU A 63 -19.14 3.53 -1.80
C LEU A 63 -18.53 4.62 -0.92
N ALA A 64 -18.19 4.29 0.33
CA ALA A 64 -17.60 5.24 1.26
C ALA A 64 -16.28 5.81 0.73
N ALA A 65 -15.37 4.94 0.27
CA ALA A 65 -14.11 5.37 -0.33
C ALA A 65 -14.34 6.21 -1.59
N GLY A 66 -15.27 5.82 -2.46
CA GLY A 66 -15.57 6.54 -3.70
C GLY A 66 -16.14 7.94 -3.48
N VAL A 67 -16.97 8.12 -2.45
CA VAL A 67 -17.56 9.42 -2.07
C VAL A 67 -16.55 10.31 -1.35
N LEU A 68 -15.77 9.75 -0.42
CA LEU A 68 -14.79 10.50 0.36
C LEU A 68 -13.55 10.90 -0.47
N GLN A 69 -13.22 10.10 -1.48
CA GLN A 69 -12.01 10.26 -2.30
C GLN A 69 -12.36 10.24 -3.80
N PRO A 70 -13.06 11.28 -4.31
CA PRO A 70 -13.56 11.31 -5.68
C PRO A 70 -12.44 11.30 -6.74
N ARG A 71 -11.22 11.70 -6.38
CA ARG A 71 -10.03 11.63 -7.26
C ARG A 71 -9.05 10.50 -6.89
N GLY A 72 -9.46 9.62 -5.97
CA GLY A 72 -8.58 8.65 -5.31
C GLY A 72 -7.86 9.26 -4.10
N PRO A 73 -7.06 8.47 -3.36
CA PRO A 73 -6.22 9.00 -2.31
C PRO A 73 -5.09 9.80 -2.94
N VAL A 74 -5.15 11.12 -2.78
CA VAL A 74 -4.20 12.08 -3.35
C VAL A 74 -3.24 12.65 -2.30
N THR A 75 -3.45 12.27 -1.04
CA THR A 75 -2.53 12.51 0.08
C THR A 75 -2.07 11.20 0.72
N GLU A 76 -0.93 11.25 1.40
CA GLU A 76 -0.39 10.12 2.16
C GLU A 76 -1.38 9.69 3.25
N VAL A 77 -2.05 10.66 3.89
CA VAL A 77 -3.06 10.42 4.94
C VAL A 77 -4.29 9.69 4.38
N GLU A 78 -4.79 10.10 3.22
CA GLU A 78 -5.91 9.44 2.56
C GLU A 78 -5.59 8.01 2.15
N ALA A 79 -4.38 7.75 1.64
CA ALA A 79 -3.93 6.42 1.27
C ALA A 79 -3.82 5.51 2.50
N LEU A 80 -3.24 6.01 3.60
CA LEU A 80 -3.16 5.29 4.87
C LEU A 80 -4.53 5.01 5.48
N ALA A 81 -5.44 5.99 5.44
CA ALA A 81 -6.81 5.83 5.91
C ALA A 81 -7.56 4.76 5.09
N LEU A 82 -7.36 4.74 3.77
CA LEU A 82 -7.94 3.72 2.88
C LEU A 82 -7.42 2.32 3.21
N ILE A 83 -6.11 2.17 3.43
CA ILE A 83 -5.50 0.89 3.82
C ILE A 83 -6.02 0.44 5.18
N ALA A 84 -5.97 1.31 6.20
CA ALA A 84 -6.38 0.98 7.56
C ALA A 84 -7.88 0.64 7.63
N GLY A 85 -8.72 1.46 6.98
CA GLY A 85 -10.17 1.23 6.87
C GLY A 85 -10.47 -0.07 6.12
N GLY A 86 -9.78 -0.33 5.01
CA GLY A 86 -9.90 -1.57 4.25
C GLY A 86 -9.56 -2.81 5.08
N VAL A 87 -8.45 -2.79 5.82
CA VAL A 87 -8.09 -3.89 6.73
C VAL A 87 -9.16 -4.10 7.80
N ALA A 88 -9.62 -3.02 8.45
CA ALA A 88 -10.62 -3.11 9.52
C ALA A 88 -11.95 -3.69 9.02
N VAL A 89 -12.48 -3.16 7.90
CA VAL A 89 -13.70 -3.69 7.27
C VAL A 89 -13.48 -5.13 6.80
N GLY A 90 -12.29 -5.46 6.29
CA GLY A 90 -11.93 -6.81 5.89
C GLY A 90 -12.01 -7.79 7.05
N ILE A 91 -11.38 -7.45 8.19
CA ILE A 91 -11.42 -8.26 9.42
C ILE A 91 -12.87 -8.49 9.86
N LEU A 92 -13.66 -7.41 9.98
CA LEU A 92 -15.07 -7.48 10.35
C LEU A 92 -15.85 -8.40 9.40
N THR A 93 -15.64 -8.23 8.10
CA THR A 93 -16.30 -9.05 7.07
C THR A 93 -15.93 -10.52 7.18
N GLY A 94 -14.66 -10.83 7.43
CA GLY A 94 -14.20 -12.20 7.64
C GLY A 94 -14.80 -12.86 8.89
N VAL A 95 -14.89 -12.11 10.00
CA VAL A 95 -15.50 -12.57 11.27
C VAL A 95 -17.00 -12.84 11.10
N VAL A 96 -17.73 -11.92 10.48
CA VAL A 96 -19.18 -12.01 10.34
C VAL A 96 -19.56 -13.07 9.30
N SER A 97 -18.92 -13.07 8.13
CA SER A 97 -19.26 -13.99 7.05
C SER A 97 -18.79 -15.43 7.31
N ARG A 98 -17.76 -15.63 8.13
CA ARG A 98 -17.15 -16.94 8.47
C ARG A 98 -16.91 -17.81 7.23
N THR A 99 -16.43 -17.21 6.14
CA THR A 99 -16.17 -17.90 4.87
C THR A 99 -14.90 -17.38 4.22
N ARG A 100 -14.06 -18.28 3.69
CA ARG A 100 -12.85 -17.93 2.93
C ARG A 100 -13.15 -17.17 1.64
N TRP A 101 -14.38 -17.28 1.14
CA TRP A 101 -14.84 -16.54 -0.05
C TRP A 101 -14.94 -15.04 0.19
N SER A 102 -14.95 -14.58 1.45
CA SER A 102 -14.93 -13.15 1.78
C SER A 102 -13.70 -12.42 1.24
N MET A 103 -12.57 -13.13 1.07
CA MET A 103 -11.36 -12.59 0.45
C MET A 103 -11.49 -12.25 -1.03
N LEU A 104 -12.54 -12.75 -1.70
CA LEU A 104 -12.82 -12.45 -3.10
C LEU A 104 -14.09 -11.61 -3.22
N ALA A 105 -15.14 -11.99 -2.47
CA ALA A 105 -16.43 -11.33 -2.51
C ALA A 105 -16.37 -9.88 -2.00
N ALA A 106 -15.66 -9.61 -0.90
CA ALA A 106 -15.57 -8.25 -0.36
C ALA A 106 -14.76 -7.31 -1.27
N PRO A 107 -13.57 -7.69 -1.77
CA PRO A 107 -12.89 -6.92 -2.80
C PRO A 107 -13.74 -6.68 -4.06
N ALA A 108 -14.46 -7.69 -4.55
CA ALA A 108 -15.32 -7.53 -5.72
C ALA A 108 -16.44 -6.51 -5.47
N GLY A 109 -17.11 -6.58 -4.32
CA GLY A 109 -18.12 -5.60 -3.91
C GLY A 109 -17.53 -4.19 -3.80
N TYR A 110 -16.35 -4.06 -3.21
CA TYR A 110 -15.63 -2.78 -3.11
C TYR A 110 -15.37 -2.18 -4.49
N LEU A 111 -14.79 -2.93 -5.43
CA LEU A 111 -14.45 -2.43 -6.76
C LEU A 111 -15.70 -1.95 -7.52
N LEU A 112 -16.76 -2.76 -7.53
CA LEU A 112 -18.00 -2.42 -8.22
C LEU A 112 -18.63 -1.13 -7.67
N ALA A 113 -18.73 -1.03 -6.35
CA ALA A 113 -19.40 0.09 -5.72
C ALA A 113 -18.54 1.37 -5.72
N PHE A 114 -17.21 1.22 -5.61
CA PHE A 114 -16.26 2.31 -5.78
C PHE A 114 -16.36 2.93 -7.17
N GLU A 115 -16.41 2.10 -8.21
CA GLU A 115 -16.58 2.58 -9.59
C GLU A 115 -17.94 3.22 -9.81
N LEU A 116 -19.02 2.64 -9.27
CA LEU A 116 -20.36 3.20 -9.37
C LEU A 116 -20.42 4.60 -8.73
N ALA A 117 -19.85 4.77 -7.53
CA ALA A 117 -19.79 6.04 -6.81
C ALA A 117 -18.99 7.11 -7.57
N ARG A 118 -18.06 6.70 -8.43
CA ARG A 118 -17.15 7.59 -9.15
C ARG A 118 -17.42 7.65 -10.66
N THR A 119 -18.60 7.26 -11.10
CA THR A 119 -19.00 7.35 -12.52
C THR A 119 -19.00 8.79 -13.04
N THR A 120 -19.32 9.76 -12.17
CA THR A 120 -19.31 11.19 -12.48
C THR A 120 -18.03 11.90 -12.02
N ALA A 121 -17.15 11.20 -11.31
CA ALA A 121 -15.93 11.79 -10.79
C ALA A 121 -14.83 11.84 -11.85
N GLY A 122 -14.19 12.99 -11.98
CA GLY A 122 -13.04 13.17 -12.85
C GLY A 122 -11.85 12.28 -12.46
N LEU A 123 -10.92 12.15 -13.41
CA LEU A 123 -9.61 11.60 -13.13
C LEU A 123 -8.82 12.52 -12.19
N PRO A 124 -7.62 12.14 -11.73
CA PRO A 124 -6.73 13.03 -10.98
C PRO A 124 -6.19 14.21 -11.81
N SER A 125 -6.85 14.59 -12.90
CA SER A 125 -6.58 15.70 -13.80
C SER A 125 -7.80 16.61 -13.91
N THR A 126 -7.63 17.80 -14.47
CA THR A 126 -8.73 18.74 -14.75
C THR A 126 -9.41 18.48 -16.10
N GLY A 127 -8.80 17.68 -16.97
CA GLY A 127 -9.31 17.34 -18.30
C GLY A 127 -9.97 15.94 -18.39
N PRO A 128 -10.60 15.63 -19.53
CA PRO A 128 -11.17 14.31 -19.81
C PRO A 128 -10.09 13.22 -19.95
N LEU A 129 -10.51 11.95 -20.05
CA LEU A 129 -9.60 10.84 -20.31
C LEU A 129 -9.16 10.84 -21.79
N GLU A 130 -7.88 11.13 -22.02
CA GLU A 130 -7.25 11.18 -23.35
C GLU A 130 -6.28 10.00 -23.54
N LEU A 131 -6.80 8.85 -24.01
CA LEU A 131 -6.04 7.59 -24.16
C LEU A 131 -5.01 7.62 -25.30
N ASP A 132 -5.09 8.60 -26.17
CA ASP A 132 -4.16 8.88 -27.27
C ASP A 132 -2.88 9.58 -26.79
N SER A 133 -2.86 10.08 -25.56
CA SER A 133 -1.66 10.62 -24.90
C SER A 133 -1.02 9.58 -23.97
N ALA A 134 0.28 9.73 -23.70
CA ALA A 134 0.94 8.94 -22.65
C ALA A 134 0.37 9.23 -21.24
N PHE A 135 -0.29 10.38 -21.06
CA PHE A 135 -0.78 10.85 -19.75
C PHE A 135 -2.17 10.35 -19.40
N GLY A 136 -3.04 10.05 -20.36
CA GLY A 136 -4.37 9.49 -20.10
C GLY A 136 -4.32 8.13 -19.40
N PRO A 137 -3.55 7.15 -19.90
CA PRO A 137 -3.35 5.87 -19.22
C PRO A 137 -2.74 6.04 -17.82
N LEU A 138 -1.79 6.95 -17.66
CA LEU A 138 -1.20 7.26 -16.35
C LEU A 138 -2.25 7.82 -15.38
N ALA A 139 -3.04 8.81 -15.80
CA ALA A 139 -4.12 9.39 -14.99
C ALA A 139 -5.19 8.34 -14.63
N TYR A 140 -5.50 7.42 -15.54
CA TYR A 140 -6.39 6.29 -15.26
C TYR A 140 -5.81 5.35 -14.20
N VAL A 141 -4.55 4.96 -14.34
CA VAL A 141 -3.86 4.08 -13.37
C VAL A 141 -3.83 4.73 -11.99
N LEU A 142 -3.41 5.99 -11.88
CA LEU A 142 -3.34 6.72 -10.62
C LEU A 142 -4.74 6.96 -10.02
N GLY A 143 -5.71 7.31 -10.86
CA GLY A 143 -7.06 7.67 -10.44
C GLY A 143 -7.95 6.49 -10.07
N ARG A 144 -7.73 5.32 -10.67
CA ARG A 144 -8.61 4.14 -10.54
C ARG A 144 -7.85 2.95 -9.99
N LEU A 145 -6.80 2.51 -10.69
CA LEU A 145 -6.11 1.27 -10.37
C LEU A 145 -5.40 1.32 -9.00
N VAL A 146 -4.75 2.43 -8.66
CA VAL A 146 -4.10 2.58 -7.34
C VAL A 146 -5.10 2.45 -6.18
N PRO A 147 -6.20 3.25 -6.12
CA PRO A 147 -7.21 3.07 -5.08
C PRO A 147 -7.86 1.69 -5.05
N TRP A 148 -8.03 1.05 -6.20
CA TRP A 148 -8.47 -0.34 -6.27
C TRP A 148 -7.47 -1.26 -5.56
N LEU A 149 -6.19 -1.19 -5.92
CA LEU A 149 -5.16 -2.03 -5.35
C LEU A 149 -5.02 -1.80 -3.85
N LEU A 150 -5.01 -0.56 -3.37
CA LEU A 150 -4.90 -0.26 -1.94
C LEU A 150 -6.10 -0.79 -1.14
N GLY A 151 -7.31 -0.39 -1.51
CA GLY A 151 -8.52 -0.73 -0.76
C GLY A 151 -8.90 -2.21 -0.87
N ALA A 152 -8.90 -2.76 -2.08
CA ALA A 152 -9.29 -4.15 -2.33
C ALA A 152 -8.29 -5.14 -1.72
N THR A 153 -6.99 -4.85 -1.80
CA THR A 153 -5.96 -5.68 -1.17
C THR A 153 -6.05 -5.63 0.34
N ALA A 154 -6.23 -4.44 0.92
CA ALA A 154 -6.42 -4.28 2.37
C ALA A 154 -7.62 -5.07 2.90
N LEU A 155 -8.76 -4.98 2.19
CA LEU A 155 -9.95 -5.77 2.47
C LEU A 155 -9.68 -7.29 2.39
N ALA A 156 -9.02 -7.74 1.32
CA ALA A 156 -8.70 -9.15 1.12
C ALA A 156 -7.79 -9.69 2.22
N VAL A 157 -6.77 -8.91 2.62
CA VAL A 157 -5.85 -9.23 3.72
C VAL A 157 -6.65 -9.36 5.02
N GLY A 158 -7.40 -8.33 5.41
CA GLY A 158 -8.20 -8.34 6.64
C GLY A 158 -9.16 -9.53 6.71
N ALA A 159 -9.92 -9.76 5.63
CA ALA A 159 -10.86 -10.88 5.53
C ALA A 159 -10.15 -12.24 5.59
N GLY A 160 -8.98 -12.34 4.97
CA GLY A 160 -8.19 -13.57 4.93
C GLY A 160 -7.65 -13.99 6.28
N TRP A 161 -7.16 -13.03 7.08
CA TRP A 161 -6.69 -13.29 8.44
C TRP A 161 -7.83 -13.64 9.40
N ALA A 162 -9.02 -13.07 9.20
CA ALA A 162 -10.19 -13.31 10.06
C ALA A 162 -10.96 -14.59 9.73
N ALA A 163 -11.06 -14.97 8.44
CA ALA A 163 -11.91 -16.08 8.01
C ALA A 163 -11.21 -17.46 7.95
N ARG A 164 -9.88 -17.52 8.07
CA ARG A 164 -9.10 -18.78 8.01
C ARG A 164 -8.61 -19.24 9.38
N ASP A 165 -8.52 -20.56 9.53
CA ASP A 165 -7.89 -21.19 10.68
C ASP A 165 -6.38 -20.92 10.69
N ARG A 166 -5.83 -20.67 11.89
CA ARG A 166 -4.41 -20.30 12.12
C ARG A 166 -3.43 -21.36 11.61
N SER A 167 -3.86 -22.63 11.57
CA SER A 167 -3.03 -23.79 11.20
C SER A 167 -2.73 -23.93 9.70
N ARG A 168 -3.45 -23.20 8.81
CA ARG A 168 -3.35 -23.36 7.34
C ARG A 168 -3.27 -22.01 6.61
N ARG A 169 -2.31 -21.17 7.00
CA ARG A 169 -2.11 -19.86 6.38
C ARG A 169 -1.26 -19.99 5.11
N PRO A 170 -1.77 -19.58 3.93
CA PRO A 170 -1.01 -19.69 2.68
C PRO A 170 0.09 -18.63 2.63
N ILE A 171 1.24 -18.99 2.05
CA ILE A 171 2.38 -18.09 1.79
C ILE A 171 1.94 -16.82 1.04
N ALA A 172 0.95 -16.94 0.15
CA ALA A 172 0.41 -15.80 -0.59
C ALA A 172 -0.23 -14.73 0.33
N LEU A 173 -0.95 -15.13 1.39
CA LEU A 173 -1.58 -14.17 2.31
C LEU A 173 -0.52 -13.45 3.15
N THR A 174 0.50 -14.19 3.61
CA THR A 174 1.62 -13.58 4.35
C THR A 174 2.42 -12.62 3.48
N ALA A 175 2.72 -12.99 2.23
CA ALA A 175 3.40 -12.12 1.28
C ALA A 175 2.59 -10.84 1.01
N LEU A 176 1.29 -10.98 0.74
CA LEU A 176 0.40 -9.84 0.49
C LEU A 176 0.31 -8.89 1.70
N THR A 177 0.29 -9.45 2.91
CA THR A 177 0.30 -8.67 4.15
C THR A 177 1.61 -7.91 4.33
N ALA A 178 2.74 -8.58 4.07
CA ALA A 178 4.06 -7.94 4.14
C ALA A 178 4.18 -6.82 3.11
N THR A 179 3.75 -7.04 1.86
CA THR A 179 3.73 -6.00 0.82
C THR A 179 2.86 -4.82 1.22
N LEU A 180 1.64 -5.06 1.72
CA LEU A 180 0.74 -4.00 2.16
C LEU A 180 1.33 -3.21 3.34
N ALA A 181 1.97 -3.89 4.29
CA ALA A 181 2.65 -3.25 5.42
C ALA A 181 3.86 -2.43 4.98
N LEU A 182 4.64 -2.90 3.99
CA LEU A 182 5.74 -2.14 3.40
C LEU A 182 5.24 -0.89 2.69
N VAL A 183 4.16 -0.99 1.91
CA VAL A 183 3.52 0.17 1.25
C VAL A 183 3.03 1.16 2.30
N ALA A 184 2.27 0.71 3.30
CA ALA A 184 1.79 1.57 4.37
C ALA A 184 2.96 2.21 5.17
N GLY A 185 4.00 1.44 5.47
CA GLY A 185 5.20 1.94 6.13
C GLY A 185 5.90 3.02 5.31
N SER A 186 6.02 2.82 3.99
CA SER A 186 6.63 3.80 3.09
C SER A 186 5.82 5.10 2.99
N LEU A 187 4.49 5.00 2.97
CA LEU A 187 3.59 6.17 2.96
C LEU A 187 3.59 6.93 4.30
N ALA A 188 3.90 6.25 5.40
CA ALA A 188 3.98 6.85 6.72
C ALA A 188 5.29 7.64 6.95
N ILE A 189 6.29 7.50 6.08
CA ILE A 189 7.53 8.27 6.16
C ILE A 189 7.26 9.67 5.60
N PRO A 190 7.31 10.73 6.43
CA PRO A 190 7.02 12.07 5.96
C PRO A 190 8.09 12.54 4.98
N ALA A 191 7.64 13.16 3.88
CA ALA A 191 8.53 13.89 3.00
C ALA A 191 9.26 15.00 3.79
N SER A 192 10.57 15.10 3.59
CA SER A 192 11.40 16.10 4.25
C SER A 192 12.53 16.56 3.33
N SER A 193 13.14 17.70 3.65
CA SER A 193 14.36 18.17 2.99
C SER A 193 15.55 17.87 3.90
N PRO A 194 16.34 16.81 3.65
CA PRO A 194 17.48 16.47 4.51
C PRO A 194 18.54 17.59 4.49
N PRO A 195 19.27 17.84 5.59
CA PRO A 195 20.30 18.87 5.66
C PRO A 195 21.33 18.75 4.54
N LEU A 196 21.89 19.89 4.10
CA LEU A 196 23.07 19.87 3.24
C LEU A 196 24.29 19.52 4.09
N THR A 197 25.13 18.61 3.59
CA THR A 197 26.31 18.13 4.31
C THR A 197 27.60 18.44 3.57
N ASP A 198 28.69 18.63 4.33
CA ASP A 198 30.04 18.71 3.80
C ASP A 198 30.54 17.35 3.27
N ALA A 199 31.76 17.31 2.72
CA ALA A 199 32.37 16.06 2.23
C ALA A 199 32.56 14.99 3.31
N GLY A 200 32.53 15.38 4.60
CA GLY A 200 32.59 14.49 5.75
C GLY A 200 31.21 14.08 6.30
N GLY A 201 30.11 14.45 5.64
CA GLY A 201 28.75 14.12 6.06
C GLY A 201 28.20 14.98 7.21
N ARG A 202 28.88 16.08 7.57
CA ARG A 202 28.42 16.96 8.66
C ARG A 202 27.53 18.08 8.09
N PRO A 203 26.42 18.45 8.77
CA PRO A 203 25.58 19.55 8.33
C PRO A 203 26.38 20.86 8.16
N ILE A 204 26.14 21.57 7.05
CA ILE A 204 26.77 22.86 6.77
C ILE A 204 26.10 23.95 7.63
N PRO A 205 26.84 24.66 8.51
CA PRO A 205 26.26 25.75 9.31
C PRO A 205 25.74 26.88 8.41
N GLY A 206 24.53 27.36 8.69
CA GLY A 206 23.88 28.44 7.92
C GLY A 206 23.25 28.00 6.59
N ALA A 207 23.38 26.71 6.22
CA ALA A 207 22.68 26.18 5.06
C ALA A 207 21.17 26.13 5.27
N VAL A 208 20.43 26.39 4.20
CA VAL A 208 18.98 26.28 4.13
C VAL A 208 18.63 24.93 3.55
N SER A 209 17.75 24.17 4.22
CA SER A 209 17.18 22.94 3.69
C SER A 209 15.78 22.75 4.28
N GLU A 210 14.78 23.25 3.56
CA GLU A 210 13.42 23.39 4.07
C GLU A 210 12.43 22.83 3.05
N LEU A 211 11.39 22.14 3.53
CA LEU A 211 10.19 21.82 2.77
C LEU A 211 9.03 22.46 3.51
N ILE A 212 8.47 23.53 2.95
CA ILE A 212 7.52 24.42 3.65
C ILE A 212 6.31 24.75 2.79
N ALA A 213 5.22 25.06 3.46
CA ALA A 213 4.02 25.57 2.84
C ALA A 213 4.06 27.11 2.77
N VAL A 214 3.54 27.65 1.66
CA VAL A 214 3.36 29.08 1.39
C VAL A 214 1.95 29.32 0.86
N GLU A 215 1.37 30.48 1.15
CA GLU A 215 0.07 30.87 0.60
C GLU A 215 0.31 31.60 -0.73
N LEU A 216 -0.24 31.06 -1.82
CA LEU A 216 -0.12 31.60 -3.18
C LEU A 216 -1.46 31.49 -3.92
N GLY A 217 -1.95 32.61 -4.46
CA GLY A 217 -3.23 32.66 -5.17
C GLY A 217 -4.38 32.10 -4.33
N GLY A 218 -4.42 32.47 -3.05
CA GLY A 218 -5.46 32.07 -2.08
C GLY A 218 -5.43 30.61 -1.67
N GLN A 219 -4.34 29.88 -1.92
CA GLN A 219 -4.21 28.47 -1.55
C GLN A 219 -2.83 28.13 -1.01
N ARG A 220 -2.81 27.13 -0.14
CA ARG A 220 -1.59 26.56 0.41
C ARG A 220 -0.86 25.70 -0.63
N GLN A 221 0.32 26.15 -1.03
CA GLN A 221 1.23 25.45 -1.95
C GLN A 221 2.56 25.13 -1.25
N TRP A 222 3.34 24.20 -1.78
CA TRP A 222 4.57 23.72 -1.15
C TRP A 222 5.81 24.05 -1.98
N ILE A 223 6.85 24.51 -1.29
CA ILE A 223 8.16 24.76 -1.87
C ILE A 223 9.24 24.01 -1.09
N GLN A 224 10.30 23.63 -1.79
CA GLN A 224 11.54 23.17 -1.20
C GLN A 224 12.62 24.23 -1.45
N VAL A 225 13.28 24.71 -0.39
CA VAL A 225 14.39 25.67 -0.50
C VAL A 225 15.68 25.02 -0.03
N ARG A 226 16.72 25.03 -0.86
CA ARG A 226 18.02 24.43 -0.56
C ARG A 226 19.17 25.35 -0.99
N GLY A 227 20.14 25.56 -0.12
CA GLY A 227 21.34 26.35 -0.42
C GLY A 227 22.35 26.29 0.71
N ALA A 228 23.63 26.46 0.41
CA ALA A 228 24.72 26.45 1.39
C ALA A 228 24.69 27.67 2.33
N SER A 229 23.98 28.73 1.95
CA SER A 229 23.73 29.91 2.77
C SER A 229 22.40 30.57 2.38
N ALA A 230 21.72 31.18 3.36
CA ALA A 230 20.56 32.05 3.13
C ALA A 230 20.91 33.35 2.38
N ASP A 231 22.21 33.64 2.23
CA ASP A 231 22.69 34.83 1.54
C ASP A 231 22.90 34.69 0.03
N LEU A 232 22.67 33.50 -0.51
CA LEU A 232 22.86 33.24 -1.92
C LEU A 232 21.73 33.87 -2.77
N PRO A 233 21.99 34.20 -4.04
CA PRO A 233 20.94 34.54 -5.00
C PRO A 233 19.88 33.45 -5.09
N VAL A 234 18.62 33.82 -5.32
CA VAL A 234 17.50 32.87 -5.41
C VAL A 234 17.32 32.39 -6.85
N LEU A 235 17.29 31.06 -7.05
CA LEU A 235 16.95 30.39 -8.30
C LEU A 235 15.64 29.60 -8.12
N LEU A 236 14.59 30.01 -8.81
CA LEU A 236 13.29 29.34 -8.82
C LEU A 236 13.20 28.36 -9.99
N TYR A 237 13.21 27.07 -9.68
CA TYR A 237 12.98 26.02 -10.66
C TYR A 237 11.47 25.87 -10.93
N LEU A 238 11.06 26.06 -12.18
CA LEU A 238 9.70 25.79 -12.63
C LEU A 238 9.61 24.40 -13.27
N SER A 239 8.81 23.55 -12.65
CA SER A 239 8.43 22.26 -13.21
C SER A 239 7.71 22.42 -14.54
N GLY A 240 8.00 21.50 -15.46
CA GLY A 240 7.30 21.38 -16.74
C GLY A 240 5.94 20.74 -16.53
N GLY A 241 5.84 19.43 -16.75
CA GLY A 241 4.58 18.74 -16.50
C GLY A 241 4.49 17.32 -17.04
N PRO A 242 3.27 16.74 -16.95
CA PRO A 242 2.05 17.33 -16.38
C PRO A 242 1.82 16.91 -14.91
N GLY A 243 1.79 17.90 -14.01
CA GLY A 243 1.20 17.79 -12.66
C GLY A 243 1.95 16.93 -11.63
N GLN A 244 3.13 16.41 -11.95
CA GLN A 244 3.98 15.68 -11.00
C GLN A 244 4.77 16.64 -10.09
N SER A 245 5.21 16.13 -8.94
CA SER A 245 6.22 16.82 -8.12
C SER A 245 7.61 16.55 -8.69
N ASP A 246 8.37 17.61 -8.95
CA ASP A 246 9.78 17.48 -9.31
C ASP A 246 10.70 17.68 -8.11
N LEU A 247 10.19 17.91 -6.89
CA LEU A 247 11.02 18.26 -5.73
C LEU A 247 12.11 17.22 -5.42
N ALA A 248 11.83 15.93 -5.65
CA ALA A 248 12.84 14.88 -5.47
C ALA A 248 13.91 14.90 -6.58
N PHE A 249 13.49 15.20 -7.81
CA PHE A 249 14.35 15.20 -8.99
C PHE A 249 15.23 16.45 -9.04
N SER A 250 14.63 17.63 -8.90
CA SER A 250 15.34 18.91 -8.86
C SER A 250 16.34 18.96 -7.71
N ARG A 251 16.01 18.38 -6.55
CA ARG A 251 16.95 18.26 -5.43
C ARG A 251 18.25 17.55 -5.81
N VAL A 252 18.18 16.44 -6.55
CA VAL A 252 19.36 15.65 -6.91
C VAL A 252 20.11 16.29 -8.07
N LEU A 253 19.40 16.72 -9.11
CA LEU A 253 20.04 17.27 -10.30
C LEU A 253 20.63 18.66 -10.09
N LEU A 254 19.98 19.48 -9.27
CA LEU A 254 20.39 20.87 -9.01
C LEU A 254 21.21 20.98 -7.71
N GLU A 255 21.55 19.86 -7.06
CA GLU A 255 22.37 19.86 -5.84
C GLU A 255 23.68 20.66 -6.00
N PRO A 256 24.43 20.55 -7.12
CA PRO A 256 25.65 21.35 -7.30
C PRO A 256 25.40 22.87 -7.26
N LEU A 257 24.24 23.34 -7.75
CA LEU A 257 23.88 24.76 -7.77
C LEU A 257 23.61 25.31 -6.37
N THR A 258 23.36 24.47 -5.38
CA THR A 258 23.12 24.92 -3.99
C THR A 258 24.34 25.60 -3.35
N ARG A 259 25.53 25.49 -3.96
CA ARG A 259 26.73 26.22 -3.55
C ARG A 259 26.68 27.70 -3.93
N ASP A 260 26.02 28.00 -5.04
CA ASP A 260 26.00 29.33 -5.67
C ASP A 260 24.61 29.99 -5.56
N PHE A 261 23.56 29.20 -5.33
CA PHE A 261 22.17 29.66 -5.28
C PHE A 261 21.40 29.06 -4.09
N LEU A 262 20.39 29.80 -3.63
CA LEU A 262 19.21 29.24 -2.98
C LEU A 262 18.30 28.67 -4.07
N VAL A 263 18.39 27.35 -4.29
CA VAL A 263 17.56 26.62 -5.24
C VAL A 263 16.19 26.39 -4.62
N VAL A 264 15.15 26.87 -5.29
CA VAL A 264 13.75 26.75 -4.89
C VAL A 264 13.04 25.83 -5.87
N GLY A 265 12.68 24.63 -5.43
CA GLY A 265 11.71 23.78 -6.12
C GLY A 265 10.30 24.12 -5.66
N TRP A 266 9.32 24.03 -6.56
CA TRP A 266 7.93 24.36 -6.26
C TRP A 266 6.97 23.28 -6.77
N ASP A 267 6.20 22.70 -5.86
CA ASP A 267 5.01 21.96 -6.22
C ASP A 267 3.92 22.97 -6.58
N GLN A 268 3.74 23.22 -7.87
CA GLN A 268 2.71 24.11 -8.39
C GLN A 268 1.31 23.68 -7.95
N ARG A 269 0.34 24.61 -7.98
CA ARG A 269 -1.07 24.33 -7.74
C ARG A 269 -1.54 23.07 -8.44
N GLY A 270 -2.04 22.10 -7.68
CA GLY A 270 -2.53 20.85 -8.23
C GLY A 270 -1.44 19.82 -8.55
N ALA A 271 -0.20 20.05 -8.12
CA ALA A 271 0.92 19.11 -8.25
C ALA A 271 1.47 18.72 -6.87
N GLY A 272 1.99 17.50 -6.75
CA GLY A 272 2.70 17.04 -5.55
C GLY A 272 1.95 17.31 -4.23
N LYS A 273 2.63 17.93 -3.26
CA LYS A 273 2.03 18.28 -1.96
C LYS A 273 1.01 19.42 -2.06
N SER A 274 0.99 20.15 -3.16
CA SER A 274 0.00 21.19 -3.49
C SER A 274 -1.22 20.63 -4.23
N TYR A 275 -1.29 19.31 -4.46
CA TYR A 275 -2.40 18.65 -5.15
C TYR A 275 -3.78 18.90 -4.51
N PRO A 276 -3.94 18.92 -3.16
CA PRO A 276 -5.24 19.20 -2.55
C PRO A 276 -5.88 20.53 -2.98
N GLY A 277 -5.07 21.45 -3.51
CA GLY A 277 -5.51 22.71 -4.11
C GLY A 277 -6.02 22.63 -5.55
N LEU A 278 -6.14 21.43 -6.14
CA LEU A 278 -6.58 21.26 -7.51
C LEU A 278 -8.05 21.64 -7.70
N ASP A 279 -8.25 22.77 -8.36
CA ASP A 279 -9.55 23.25 -8.83
C ASP A 279 -9.45 23.64 -10.32
N ALA A 280 -10.31 23.04 -11.14
CA ALA A 280 -10.34 23.27 -12.58
C ALA A 280 -10.61 24.75 -12.93
N ALA A 281 -11.35 25.48 -12.10
CA ALA A 281 -11.65 26.89 -12.34
C ALA A 281 -10.40 27.79 -12.19
N THR A 282 -9.46 27.41 -11.33
CA THR A 282 -8.24 28.19 -11.06
C THR A 282 -6.99 27.61 -11.71
N HIS A 283 -7.05 26.39 -12.25
CA HIS A 283 -5.94 25.76 -12.98
C HIS A 283 -5.80 26.32 -14.40
N THR A 284 -5.35 27.57 -14.50
CA THR A 284 -5.20 28.32 -15.77
C THR A 284 -3.79 28.90 -15.92
N PRO A 285 -3.30 29.15 -17.14
CA PRO A 285 -2.00 29.79 -17.35
C PRO A 285 -1.90 31.17 -16.68
N ARG A 286 -2.99 31.93 -16.66
CA ARG A 286 -3.04 33.24 -15.98
C ARG A 286 -2.81 33.10 -14.48
N GLN A 287 -3.46 32.13 -13.84
CA GLN A 287 -3.24 31.87 -12.42
C GLN A 287 -1.83 31.36 -12.15
N ALA A 288 -1.30 30.48 -13.00
CA ALA A 288 0.08 29.98 -12.86
C ALA A 288 1.13 31.11 -12.91
N VAL A 289 0.97 32.06 -13.84
CA VAL A 289 1.81 33.26 -13.90
C VAL A 289 1.63 34.12 -12.66
N SER A 290 0.40 34.32 -12.19
CA SER A 290 0.12 35.08 -10.96
C SER A 290 0.78 34.46 -9.73
N ASP A 291 0.63 33.15 -9.54
CA ASP A 291 1.23 32.38 -8.45
C ASP A 291 2.77 32.46 -8.51
N THR A 292 3.35 32.41 -9.72
CA THR A 292 4.80 32.54 -9.92
C THR A 292 5.30 33.92 -9.49
N ILE A 293 4.59 34.99 -9.86
CA ILE A 293 4.93 36.36 -9.48
C ILE A 293 4.81 36.55 -7.96
N GLU A 294 3.76 36.00 -7.35
CA GLU A 294 3.56 36.05 -5.91
C GLU A 294 4.66 35.30 -5.16
N LEU A 295 5.03 34.10 -5.63
CA LEU A 295 6.14 33.33 -5.07
C LEU A 295 7.46 34.08 -5.20
N ALA A 296 7.74 34.66 -6.37
CA ALA A 296 8.96 35.46 -6.58
C ALA A 296 9.05 36.63 -5.58
N ARG A 297 7.93 37.34 -5.33
CA ARG A 297 7.86 38.41 -4.32
C ARG A 297 8.03 37.89 -2.90
N TRP A 298 7.43 36.76 -2.58
CA TRP A 298 7.58 36.13 -1.28
C TRP A 298 9.05 35.76 -1.00
N LEU A 299 9.73 35.20 -2.01
CA LEU A 299 11.14 34.82 -1.93
C LEU A 299 12.06 36.03 -1.76
N THR A 300 11.85 37.11 -2.53
CA THR A 300 12.64 38.34 -2.40
C THR A 300 12.48 38.97 -1.01
N GLN A 301 11.26 38.98 -0.48
CA GLN A 301 10.99 39.47 0.88
C GLN A 301 11.63 38.60 1.96
N ARG A 302 11.48 37.27 1.88
CA ARG A 302 12.01 36.34 2.90
C ARG A 302 13.54 36.36 2.97
N TYR A 303 14.21 36.40 1.81
CA TYR A 303 15.67 36.26 1.74
C TYR A 303 16.40 37.60 1.52
N GLY A 304 15.68 38.72 1.50
CA GLY A 304 16.26 40.06 1.33
C GLY A 304 16.97 40.27 -0.01
N ARG A 305 16.49 39.63 -1.10
CA ARG A 305 17.10 39.70 -2.43
C ARG A 305 16.29 40.61 -3.36
N GLN A 306 16.96 41.26 -4.31
CA GLN A 306 16.31 42.17 -5.27
C GLN A 306 15.67 41.46 -6.46
N LYS A 307 16.14 40.25 -6.81
CA LYS A 307 15.69 39.50 -7.98
C LYS A 307 15.69 37.99 -7.73
N VAL A 308 14.91 37.29 -8.55
CA VAL A 308 14.83 35.83 -8.63
C VAL A 308 15.25 35.42 -10.04
N TYR A 309 16.10 34.41 -10.14
CA TYR A 309 16.42 33.73 -11.39
C TYR A 309 15.41 32.62 -11.64
N LEU A 310 15.10 32.34 -12.91
CA LEU A 310 14.22 31.27 -13.37
C LEU A 310 15.03 30.32 -14.24
#